data_AF-D7I7Q6-F1
#
_entry.id   AF-D7I7Q6-F1
#
_cell.length_a   1.000
_cell.length_b   1.000
_cell.length_c   1.000
_cell.angle_alpha   90.00
_cell.angle_beta   90.00
_cell.angle_gamma   90.00
#
_symmetry.space_group_name_H-M   'P 1'
#
loop_
_entity.id
_entity.type
_entity.pdbx_description
1 polymer ?
#
loop_
_entity_poly.entity_id
_entity_poly.type
_entity_poly.pdbx_seq_one_letter_code
_entity_poly.pdbx_strand_id
1 'polypeptide(L)' 'MIQEVEKSPKVALCRACYGTGKVKKVVEYPSRIFGKKRSETVEEVCRQCEGSGRVTVSAKMTLDIRPYKPKVEPSMND' A
#
# COMPACT_ATOMS: atom_id res chain seq x y z
N MET A 1 2.63 7.48 -28.80
CA MET A 1 2.85 8.84 -28.26
C MET A 1 3.52 8.69 -26.92
N ILE A 2 4.68 9.31 -26.73
CA ILE A 2 5.27 9.42 -25.40
C ILE A 2 4.78 10.72 -24.78
N GLN A 3 4.32 10.66 -23.52
CA GLN A 3 3.84 11.84 -22.81
C GLN A 3 4.40 11.86 -21.39
N GLU A 4 4.99 12.99 -20.99
CA GLU A 4 5.37 13.25 -19.61
C GLU A 4 4.18 13.84 -18.84
N VAL A 5 3.90 13.28 -17.67
CA VAL A 5 2.78 13.68 -16.81
C VAL A 5 3.30 13.92 -15.40
N GLU A 6 3.06 15.13 -14.90
CA GLU A 6 3.23 15.48 -13.50
C GLU A 6 1.87 15.64 -12.82
N LYS A 7 1.74 15.11 -11.60
CA LYS A 7 0.57 15.29 -10.74
C LYS A 7 0.97 16.07 -9.51
N SER A 8 0.23 17.14 -9.24
CA SER A 8 0.44 17.98 -8.07
C SER A 8 0.34 17.16 -6.77
N PRO A 9 1.07 17.56 -5.71
CA PRO A 9 0.94 16.94 -4.40
C PRO A 9 -0.52 16.95 -3.93
N LYS A 10 -0.99 15.83 -3.38
CA LYS A 10 -2.30 15.72 -2.72
C LYS A 10 -2.25 14.83 -1.49
N VAL A 11 -3.17 15.04 -0.57
CA VAL A 11 -3.36 14.15 0.59
C VAL A 11 -4.03 12.86 0.14
N ALA A 12 -3.50 11.72 0.57
CA ALA A 12 -4.02 10.39 0.32
C ALA A 12 -3.95 9.51 1.58
N LEU A 13 -4.65 8.38 1.56
CA LEU A 13 -4.51 7.35 2.61
C LEU A 13 -3.10 6.76 2.57
N CYS A 14 -2.51 6.61 3.75
CA CYS A 14 -1.28 5.85 3.90
C CYS A 14 -1.54 4.38 3.59
N ARG A 15 -0.94 3.85 2.52
CA ARG A 15 -1.10 2.45 2.12
C ARG A 15 -0.44 1.46 3.07
N ALA A 16 0.60 1.86 3.82
CA ALA A 16 1.24 0.96 4.79
C ALA A 16 0.35 0.63 6.00
N CYS A 17 -0.52 1.55 6.42
CA CYS A 17 -1.42 1.34 7.57
C CYS A 17 -2.91 1.39 7.20
N TYR A 18 -3.24 1.46 5.91
CA TYR A 18 -4.62 1.59 5.41
C TYR A 18 -5.41 2.73 6.06
N GLY A 19 -4.74 3.81 6.43
CA GLY A 19 -5.39 4.97 7.05
C GLY A 19 -5.51 4.95 8.57
N THR A 20 -5.06 3.90 9.25
CA THR A 20 -5.20 3.75 10.71
C THR A 20 -4.14 4.49 11.52
N GLY A 21 -3.01 4.84 10.90
CA GLY A 21 -1.86 5.42 11.59
C GLY A 21 -1.01 4.39 12.35
N LYS A 22 -1.39 3.12 12.36
CA LYS A 22 -0.70 2.06 13.12
C LYS A 22 -0.48 0.82 12.28
N VAL A 23 0.54 0.04 12.62
CA VAL A 23 0.83 -1.27 12.03
C VAL A 23 0.83 -2.32 13.13
N LYS A 24 0.17 -3.45 12.88
CA LYS A 24 0.13 -4.58 13.81
C LYS A 24 1.33 -5.48 13.56
N LYS A 25 2.07 -5.81 14.62
CA LYS A 25 3.19 -6.74 14.59
C LYS A 25 2.94 -7.87 15.56
N VAL A 26 3.12 -9.10 15.09
CA VAL A 26 3.09 -10.27 15.97
C VAL A 26 4.50 -10.48 16.50
N VAL A 27 4.64 -10.46 17.83
CA VAL A 27 5.89 -10.74 18.52
C VAL A 27 5.77 -12.14 19.13
N GLU A 28 6.69 -13.02 18.75
CA GLU A 28 6.81 -14.36 19.36
C GLU A 28 7.86 -14.32 20.47
N TYR A 29 7.47 -14.77 21.66
CA TYR A 29 8.41 -14.90 22.78
C TYR A 29 8.89 -16.35 22.90
N PRO A 30 10.21 -16.59 23.09
CA PRO A 30 10.73 -17.92 23.31
C PRO A 30 10.27 -18.46 24.67
N SER A 31 9.56 -19.58 24.68
CA SER A 31 9.08 -20.22 25.90
C SER A 31 10.22 -20.99 26.58
N ARG A 32 10.55 -20.64 27.83
CA ARG A 32 11.63 -21.28 28.59
C ARG A 32 11.21 -22.54 29.35
N ILE A 33 9.90 -22.81 29.52
CA ILE A 33 9.39 -23.95 30.29
C ILE A 33 8.10 -24.46 29.62
N PHE A 34 8.04 -25.75 29.29
CA PHE A 34 6.88 -26.52 28.80
C PHE A 34 5.93 -25.80 27.80
N GLY A 35 6.33 -25.74 26.53
CA GLY A 35 5.46 -26.19 25.43
C GLY A 35 4.35 -25.28 24.85
N LYS A 36 4.22 -24.00 25.20
CA LYS A 36 3.36 -23.07 24.41
C LYS A 36 4.10 -21.78 24.07
N LYS A 37 4.38 -21.56 22.78
CA LYS A 37 4.82 -20.26 22.26
C LYS A 37 3.74 -19.22 22.58
N ARG A 38 4.11 -18.13 23.27
CA ARG A 38 3.22 -16.99 23.44
C ARG A 38 3.48 -16.01 22.30
N SER A 39 2.44 -15.70 21.53
CA SER A 39 2.45 -14.61 20.56
C SER A 39 1.60 -13.46 21.10
N GLU A 40 2.11 -12.25 20.98
CA GLU A 40 1.39 -11.02 21.31
C GLU A 40 1.30 -10.15 20.07
N THR A 41 0.14 -9.54 19.84
CA THR A 41 -0.02 -8.55 18.77
C THR A 41 0.20 -7.17 19.36
N VAL A 42 1.28 -6.51 18.95
CA VAL A 42 1.61 -5.15 19.36
C VAL A 42 1.26 -4.19 18.22
N GLU A 43 0.70 -3.03 18.57
CA GLU A 43 0.51 -1.93 17.63
C GLU A 43 1.71 -0.98 17.70
N GLU A 44 2.34 -0.73 16.57
CA GLU A 44 3.39 0.28 16.44
C GLU A 44 2.87 1.45 15.59
N VAL A 45 3.35 2.67 15.87
CA VAL A 45 3.04 3.85 15.04
C VAL A 45 3.56 3.61 13.62
N CYS A 46 2.71 3.86 12.63
CA CYS A 46 3.09 3.68 11.24
C CYS A 46 4.16 4.70 10.85
N ARG A 47 5.37 4.21 10.53
CA ARG A 47 6.52 5.06 10.19
C ARG A 47 6.32 5.91 8.95
N GLN A 48 5.51 5.46 7.99
CA GLN A 48 5.33 6.18 6.72
C GLN A 48 4.48 7.45 6.88
N CYS A 49 3.47 7.41 7.76
CA CYS A 49 2.55 8.52 7.97
C CYS A 49 2.68 9.16 9.35
N GLU A 50 3.64 8.69 10.14
CA GLU A 50 3.94 9.18 11.49
C GLU A 50 2.71 9.20 12.40
N GLY A 51 1.81 8.22 12.24
CA GLY A 51 0.59 8.10 13.04
C GLY A 51 -0.64 8.80 12.49
N SER A 52 -0.51 9.66 11.47
CA SER A 52 -1.65 10.41 10.91
C SER A 52 -2.62 9.55 10.08
N GLY A 53 -2.15 8.41 9.57
CA GLY A 53 -2.90 7.62 8.58
C GLY A 53 -3.01 8.28 7.21
N ARG A 54 -2.36 9.42 6.98
CA ARG A 54 -2.37 10.17 5.72
C ARG A 54 -0.96 10.44 5.24
N VAL A 55 -0.81 10.60 3.93
CA VAL A 55 0.46 10.95 3.29
C VAL A 55 0.22 11.96 2.19
N THR A 56 1.21 12.79 1.89
CA THR A 56 1.21 13.64 0.70
C THR A 56 1.89 12.88 -0.44
N VAL A 57 1.21 12.77 -1.59
CA VAL A 57 1.72 12.09 -2.77
C VAL A 57 1.74 13.04 -3.96
N SER A 58 2.86 13.10 -4.65
CA SER A 58 2.99 13.65 -6.00
C SER A 58 3.49 12.55 -6.94
N ALA A 59 3.37 12.76 -8.25
CA ALA A 59 3.88 11.80 -9.21
C ALA A 59 4.49 12.50 -10.42
N LYS A 60 5.59 11.95 -10.91
CA LYS A 60 6.16 12.23 -12.24
C LYS A 60 6.21 10.90 -12.97
N MET A 61 5.61 10.82 -14.15
CA MET A 61 5.52 9.58 -14.92
C MET A 61 5.66 9.86 -16.42
N THR A 62 6.31 8.94 -17.12
CA THR A 62 6.37 8.92 -18.58
C THR A 62 5.42 7.85 -19.09
N LEU A 63 4.46 8.23 -19.92
CA LEU A 63 3.47 7.34 -20.51
C LEU A 63 3.87 6.98 -21.93
N ASP A 64 4.00 5.68 -22.21
CA ASP A 64 4.05 5.17 -23.59
C ASP A 64 2.65 4.75 -24.04
N ILE A 65 2.05 5.58 -24.88
CA ILE A 65 0.67 5.44 -25.35
C ILE A 65 0.69 4.86 -26.76
N ARG A 66 0.19 3.63 -26.92
CA ARG A 66 0.09 2.92 -28.20
C ARG A 66 -1.35 2.48 -28.46
N PRO A 67 -1.82 2.44 -29.72
CA PRO A 67 -3.15 1.94 -30.05
C PRO A 67 -3.36 0.52 -29.51
N TYR A 68 -4.49 0.29 -28.83
CA TYR A 68 -4.88 -1.05 -28.40
C TYR A 68 -5.44 -1.83 -29.59
N LYS A 69 -4.86 -2.99 -29.88
CA LYS A 69 -5.33 -3.93 -30.91
C LYS A 69 -5.66 -5.27 -30.24
N PRO A 70 -6.92 -5.48 -29.82
CA PRO A 70 -7.32 -6.74 -29.19
C PRO A 70 -7.14 -7.89 -30.18
N LYS A 71 -6.69 -9.05 -29.70
CA LYS A 71 -6.56 -10.27 -30.51
C LYS A 71 -7.88 -11.07 -30.61
N VAL A 72 -8.81 -10.79 -29.71
CA VAL A 72 -10.13 -11.43 -29.62
C VAL A 72 -11.12 -10.32 -29.30
N GLU A 73 -12.28 -10.31 -29.94
CA GLU A 73 -13.33 -9.35 -29.58
C GLU A 73 -13.71 -9.55 -28.10
N PRO A 74 -13.73 -8.48 -27.29
CA PRO A 74 -14.19 -8.60 -25.93
C PRO A 74 -15.65 -9.05 -25.95
N SER A 75 -15.94 -10.20 -25.35
CA SER A 75 -17.32 -10.62 -25.12
C SER A 75 -17.96 -9.60 -24.18
N MET A 76 -18.79 -8.72 -24.74
CA MET A 76 -19.72 -7.91 -23.95
C MET A 76 -20.74 -8.88 -23.36
N ASN A 77 -20.58 -9.25 -22.10
CA ASN A 77 -21.67 -9.80 -21.31
C ASN A 77 -22.17 -8.66 -20.44
N ASP A 78 -23.41 -8.25 -20.72
CA ASP A 78 -24.19 -7.26 -19.95
C ASP A 78 -24.54 -7.76 -18.54
#